data_AF-A0A954Z5L4-F1
#
_entry.id   AF-A0A954Z5L4-F1
#
_cell.length_a   1.000
_cell.length_b   1.000
_cell.length_c   1.000
_cell.angle_alpha   90.00
_cell.angle_beta   90.00
_cell.angle_gamma   90.00
#
_symmetry.space_group_name_H-M   'P 1'
#
loop_
_entity.id
_entity.type
_entity.pdbx_description
1 polymer ?
#
loop_
_entity_poly.entity_id
_entity_poly.type
_entity_poly.pdbx_seq_one_letter_code
_entity_poly.pdbx_strand_id
1 'polypeptide(L)'
;MLLTLSTTHQPATDLGYLLHKHPDRCQTFSLAFGKAHVFYPEANDVRCVACLLLDVDPVGLVRGKGDWKDGLLDQYVNDRPYVASSLMSVAISQVFGSALSGTSKERPELVDEAIPLSARIDVLPVRGGEEMLERVFGPLGYSVAATRHPLDEQFPDWGEGPYYSVELEQKTTVSQLLQHLYVLIPVFDGKKHYYIGPDEVEKLLAKGESWLSDHPEKATITRRYLAKRQSLVRQALARLVDEEAESSDDGLAPDEAPSFPRSERELSLHEQRLGSVL
;
A
#
# COMPACT_ATOMS: atom_id res chain seq x y z
N MET A 1 -11.60 -11.39 0.22
CA MET A 1 -10.59 -11.01 1.26
C MET A 1 -11.14 -9.91 2.15
N LEU A 2 -10.67 -9.76 3.38
CA LEU A 2 -11.23 -8.83 4.36
C LEU A 2 -10.14 -7.92 4.97
N LEU A 3 -10.40 -6.62 4.97
CA LEU A 3 -9.72 -5.61 5.78
C LEU A 3 -10.72 -5.09 6.81
N THR A 4 -10.32 -5.08 8.08
CA THR A 4 -11.13 -4.55 9.17
C THR A 4 -10.40 -3.38 9.80
N LEU A 5 -11.11 -2.26 10.00
CA LEU A 5 -10.62 -1.07 10.70
C LEU A 5 -11.49 -0.88 11.93
N SER A 6 -10.88 -0.70 13.09
CA SER A 6 -11.62 -0.49 14.33
C SER A 6 -11.02 0.60 15.19
N THR A 7 -11.87 1.19 16.04
CA THR A 7 -11.47 2.19 17.01
C THR A 7 -12.27 2.04 18.30
N THR A 8 -11.67 2.49 19.39
CA THR A 8 -12.31 2.70 20.70
C THR A 8 -12.27 4.17 21.13
N HIS A 9 -12.07 5.09 20.17
CA HIS A 9 -12.33 6.52 20.39
C HIS A 9 -13.77 6.73 20.87
N GLN A 10 -14.08 7.81 21.57
CA GLN A 10 -15.44 8.06 22.06
C GLN A 10 -15.99 9.38 21.51
N PRO A 11 -17.11 9.35 20.76
CA PRO A 11 -17.89 8.16 20.39
C PRO A 11 -17.23 7.37 19.25
N ALA A 12 -17.17 6.04 19.36
CA ALA A 12 -16.46 5.22 18.36
C ALA A 12 -17.14 5.24 16.99
N THR A 13 -18.45 5.52 16.96
CA THR A 13 -19.25 5.69 15.74
C THR A 13 -18.75 6.83 14.84
N ASP A 14 -17.93 7.76 15.34
CA ASP A 14 -17.32 8.81 14.53
C ASP A 14 -16.39 8.26 13.43
N LEU A 15 -15.94 7.00 13.56
CA LEU A 15 -15.27 6.27 12.48
C LEU A 15 -16.11 6.23 11.19
N GLY A 16 -17.44 6.19 11.29
CA GLY A 16 -18.34 6.25 10.13
C GLY A 16 -18.21 7.57 9.34
N TYR A 17 -18.13 8.69 10.06
CA TYR A 17 -17.94 10.02 9.47
C TYR A 17 -16.53 10.21 8.90
N LEU A 18 -15.52 9.65 9.56
CA LEU A 18 -14.14 9.69 9.07
C LEU A 18 -13.96 8.86 7.79
N LEU A 19 -14.63 7.70 7.68
CA LEU A 19 -14.59 6.84 6.49
C LEU A 19 -15.59 7.23 5.38
N HIS A 20 -16.49 8.19 5.65
CA HIS A 20 -17.63 8.55 4.80
C HIS A 20 -18.49 7.33 4.47
N LYS A 21 -18.75 6.49 5.47
CA LYS A 21 -19.57 5.28 5.35
C LYS A 21 -20.48 5.18 6.57
N HIS A 22 -21.78 5.16 6.30
CA HIS A 22 -22.78 5.10 7.34
C HIS A 22 -22.87 3.68 7.93
N PRO A 23 -22.76 3.48 9.25
CA PRO A 23 -22.78 2.15 9.87
C PRO A 23 -24.01 1.30 9.52
N ASP A 24 -25.20 1.89 9.51
CA ASP A 24 -26.45 1.20 9.17
C ASP A 24 -26.63 0.85 7.67
N ARG A 25 -25.63 1.12 6.82
CA ARG A 25 -25.73 0.86 5.39
C ARG A 25 -24.62 -0.06 4.91
N CYS A 26 -25.00 -1.26 4.50
CA CYS A 26 -24.14 -2.10 3.67
C CYS A 26 -24.08 -1.50 2.25
N GLN A 27 -22.88 -1.15 1.79
CA GLN A 27 -22.65 -0.53 0.49
C GLN A 27 -21.82 -1.45 -0.40
N THR A 28 -22.11 -1.45 -1.70
CA THR A 28 -21.37 -2.22 -2.69
C THR A 28 -20.83 -1.30 -3.78
N PHE A 29 -19.57 -1.45 -4.13
CA PHE A 29 -18.84 -0.66 -5.12
C PHE A 29 -18.33 -1.59 -6.22
N SER A 30 -18.55 -1.21 -7.48
CA SER A 30 -18.00 -1.94 -8.63
C SER A 30 -16.55 -1.56 -8.85
N LEU A 31 -15.68 -2.55 -8.95
CA LEU A 31 -14.26 -2.43 -9.25
C LEU A 31 -13.95 -3.08 -10.60
N ALA A 32 -12.82 -2.75 -11.22
CA ALA A 32 -12.41 -3.33 -12.51
C ALA A 32 -12.23 -4.86 -12.46
N PHE A 33 -12.07 -5.43 -11.27
CA PHE A 33 -11.78 -6.84 -11.02
C PHE A 33 -12.85 -7.53 -10.15
N GLY A 34 -14.03 -6.92 -9.96
CA GLY A 34 -15.08 -7.47 -9.12
C GLY A 34 -15.82 -6.39 -8.34
N LYS A 35 -16.07 -6.63 -7.06
CA LYS A 35 -16.80 -5.73 -6.17
C LYS A 35 -16.06 -5.55 -4.84
N ALA A 36 -16.33 -4.42 -4.20
CA ALA A 36 -16.02 -4.19 -2.80
C ALA A 36 -17.30 -3.96 -2.01
N HIS A 37 -17.38 -4.55 -0.83
CA HIS A 37 -18.47 -4.36 0.11
C HIS A 37 -17.96 -3.66 1.36
N VAL A 38 -18.69 -2.66 1.81
CA VAL A 38 -18.45 -1.99 3.09
C VAL A 38 -19.64 -2.21 4.01
N PHE A 39 -19.37 -2.65 5.22
CA PHE A 39 -20.37 -2.84 6.26
C PHE A 39 -19.71 -2.73 7.64
N TYR A 40 -20.54 -2.56 8.67
CA TYR A 40 -20.09 -2.41 10.06
C TYR A 40 -20.64 -3.56 10.89
N PRO A 41 -19.84 -4.59 11.22
CA PRO A 41 -20.30 -5.66 12.11
C PRO A 41 -20.56 -5.18 13.55
N GLU A 42 -19.90 -4.09 13.97
CA GLU A 42 -20.08 -3.49 15.29
C GLU A 42 -20.01 -1.97 15.18
N ALA A 43 -21.01 -1.25 15.70
CA ALA A 43 -21.02 0.20 15.76
C ALA A 43 -21.81 0.66 16.99
N ASN A 44 -21.09 0.97 18.07
CA ASN A 44 -21.63 1.54 19.30
C ASN A 44 -20.68 2.64 19.82
N ASP A 45 -21.05 3.31 20.90
CA ASP A 45 -20.27 4.44 21.44
C ASP A 45 -18.88 4.05 21.95
N VAL A 46 -18.69 2.78 22.34
CA VAL A 46 -17.46 2.25 22.94
C VAL A 46 -16.51 1.67 21.89
N ARG A 47 -17.06 1.02 20.86
CA ARG A 47 -16.29 0.36 19.81
C ARG A 47 -17.03 0.41 18.48
N CYS A 48 -16.27 0.70 17.44
CA CYS A 48 -16.76 0.69 16.06
C CYS A 48 -15.79 -0.07 15.19
N VAL A 49 -16.33 -0.91 14.32
CA VAL A 49 -15.61 -1.81 13.43
C VAL A 49 -16.19 -1.66 12.03
N ALA A 50 -15.37 -1.20 11.10
CA ALA A 50 -15.68 -1.09 9.68
C ALA A 50 -14.96 -2.22 8.91
N CYS A 51 -15.67 -2.89 8.02
CA CYS A 51 -15.13 -3.95 7.17
C CYS A 51 -15.12 -3.51 5.71
N LEU A 52 -14.02 -3.78 5.02
CA LEU A 52 -13.89 -3.71 3.57
C LEU A 52 -13.63 -5.12 3.04
N LEU A 53 -14.64 -5.72 2.43
CA LEU A 53 -14.60 -7.06 1.86
C LEU A 53 -14.45 -6.96 0.34
N LEU A 54 -13.42 -7.57 -0.24
CA LEU A 54 -13.31 -7.72 -1.69
C LEU A 54 -13.88 -9.05 -2.16
N ASP A 55 -14.79 -8.94 -3.12
CA ASP A 55 -15.39 -10.01 -3.91
C ASP A 55 -14.83 -9.92 -5.33
N VAL A 56 -13.69 -10.59 -5.56
CA VAL A 56 -12.94 -10.53 -6.82
C VAL A 56 -13.51 -11.56 -7.79
N ASP A 57 -13.76 -11.17 -9.04
CA ASP A 57 -14.14 -12.08 -10.11
C ASP A 57 -12.88 -12.72 -10.71
N PRO A 58 -12.57 -14.00 -10.42
CA PRO A 58 -11.37 -14.65 -10.92
C PRO A 58 -11.40 -14.79 -12.45
N VAL A 59 -12.57 -14.96 -13.06
CA VAL A 59 -12.71 -15.13 -14.51
C VAL A 59 -12.53 -13.79 -15.22
N GLY A 60 -13.13 -12.74 -14.66
CA GLY A 60 -12.97 -11.37 -15.14
C GLY A 60 -11.51 -10.90 -15.09
N LEU A 61 -10.78 -11.28 -14.03
CA LEU A 61 -9.37 -10.93 -13.84
C LEU A 61 -8.48 -11.47 -14.99
N VAL A 62 -8.70 -12.71 -15.42
CA VAL A 62 -7.91 -13.39 -16.47
C VAL A 62 -8.15 -12.81 -17.86
N ARG A 63 -9.39 -12.38 -18.16
CA ARG A 63 -9.76 -11.85 -19.47
C ARG A 63 -9.18 -10.46 -19.76
N GLY A 64 -8.56 -9.81 -18.77
CA GLY A 64 -7.87 -8.53 -18.91
C GLY A 64 -6.44 -8.61 -19.46
N LYS A 65 -5.82 -7.45 -19.72
CA LYS A 65 -4.42 -7.30 -20.17
C LYS A 65 -3.40 -7.51 -19.04
N GLY A 66 -3.48 -8.62 -18.31
CA GLY A 66 -2.50 -8.99 -17.28
C GLY A 66 -1.19 -9.52 -17.89
N ASP A 67 -0.05 -9.16 -17.31
CA ASP A 67 1.28 -9.69 -17.66
C ASP A 67 1.46 -11.06 -16.96
N TRP A 68 0.76 -12.08 -17.45
CA TRP A 68 0.73 -13.43 -16.87
C TRP A 68 2.01 -14.20 -17.26
N LYS A 69 3.07 -14.05 -16.46
CA LYS A 69 4.39 -14.66 -16.75
C LYS A 69 4.51 -16.14 -16.35
N ASP A 70 3.62 -16.63 -15.48
CA ASP A 70 3.79 -17.93 -14.79
C ASP A 70 2.98 -19.09 -15.44
N GLY A 71 2.47 -18.92 -16.67
CA GLY A 71 1.88 -20.00 -17.49
C GLY A 71 0.35 -19.98 -17.62
N LEU A 72 -0.20 -20.86 -18.46
CA LEU A 72 -1.64 -20.92 -18.79
C LEU A 72 -2.54 -21.35 -17.62
N LEU A 73 -2.04 -22.16 -16.68
CA LEU A 73 -2.81 -22.63 -15.53
C LEU A 73 -2.86 -21.63 -14.37
N ASP A 74 -1.75 -20.91 -14.13
CA ASP A 74 -1.64 -19.88 -13.08
C ASP A 74 -2.59 -18.70 -13.34
N GLN A 75 -3.06 -18.53 -14.58
CA GLN A 75 -4.13 -17.60 -14.90
C GLN A 75 -5.42 -17.95 -14.18
N TYR A 76 -5.83 -19.23 -14.20
CA TYR A 76 -7.14 -19.65 -13.68
C TYR A 76 -7.10 -20.10 -12.22
N VAL A 77 -5.96 -20.60 -11.74
CA VAL A 77 -5.80 -21.10 -10.37
C VAL A 77 -4.66 -20.34 -9.71
N ASN A 78 -5.00 -19.29 -8.97
CA ASN A 78 -4.05 -18.50 -8.21
C ASN A 78 -4.69 -17.92 -6.93
N ASP A 79 -3.83 -17.36 -6.09
CA ASP A 79 -4.18 -16.78 -4.79
C ASP A 79 -4.86 -15.40 -4.89
N ARG A 80 -4.84 -14.73 -6.05
CA ARG A 80 -5.17 -13.30 -6.20
C ARG A 80 -6.57 -12.92 -5.71
N PRO A 81 -7.65 -13.71 -5.94
CA PRO A 81 -8.99 -13.37 -5.45
C PRO A 81 -9.09 -13.41 -3.91
N TYR A 82 -8.17 -14.10 -3.26
CA TYR A 82 -8.28 -14.49 -1.86
C TYR A 82 -7.30 -13.75 -0.94
N VAL A 83 -6.26 -13.11 -1.49
CA VAL A 83 -5.18 -12.46 -0.73
C VAL A 83 -5.22 -10.94 -0.81
N ALA A 84 -4.94 -10.25 0.30
CA ALA A 84 -4.75 -8.81 0.39
C ALA A 84 -3.49 -8.37 -0.40
N SER A 85 -3.67 -8.23 -1.70
CA SER A 85 -2.66 -7.78 -2.67
C SER A 85 -2.84 -6.30 -2.99
N SER A 86 -2.21 -5.81 -4.06
CA SER A 86 -2.48 -4.46 -4.59
C SER A 86 -3.95 -4.21 -4.98
N LEU A 87 -4.79 -5.25 -5.11
CA LEU A 87 -6.24 -5.11 -5.24
C LEU A 87 -6.86 -4.41 -4.03
N MET A 88 -6.37 -4.70 -2.83
CA MET A 88 -6.81 -4.05 -1.59
C MET A 88 -6.46 -2.56 -1.60
N SER A 89 -5.26 -2.17 -2.02
CA SER A 89 -4.87 -0.76 -2.17
C SER A 89 -5.79 -0.01 -3.14
N VAL A 90 -6.15 -0.62 -4.27
CA VAL A 90 -7.10 -0.01 -5.23
C VAL A 90 -8.48 0.15 -4.61
N ALA A 91 -8.94 -0.85 -3.84
CA ALA A 91 -10.23 -0.74 -3.17
C ALA A 91 -10.22 0.35 -2.07
N ILE A 92 -9.14 0.47 -1.29
CA ILE A 92 -8.97 1.54 -0.31
C ILE A 92 -9.08 2.91 -0.99
N SER A 93 -8.38 3.13 -2.09
CA SER A 93 -8.39 4.44 -2.76
C SER A 93 -9.74 4.79 -3.39
N GLN A 94 -10.48 3.80 -3.92
CA GLN A 94 -11.78 4.03 -4.53
C GLN A 94 -12.92 4.16 -3.50
N VAL A 95 -12.87 3.36 -2.43
CA VAL A 95 -13.96 3.29 -1.43
C VAL A 95 -13.75 4.30 -0.31
N PHE A 96 -12.51 4.49 0.15
CA PHE A 96 -12.15 5.40 1.24
C PHE A 96 -11.37 6.63 0.75
N GLY A 97 -11.53 7.02 -0.52
CA GLY A 97 -10.77 8.12 -1.13
C GLY A 97 -10.80 9.43 -0.35
N SER A 98 -11.97 9.84 0.18
CA SER A 98 -12.11 11.06 1.00
C SER A 98 -11.40 10.95 2.35
N ALA A 99 -11.42 9.78 2.98
CA ALA A 99 -10.70 9.54 4.22
C ALA A 99 -9.19 9.51 3.98
N LEU A 100 -8.76 8.88 2.88
CA LEU A 100 -7.37 8.80 2.43
C LEU A 100 -6.79 10.18 2.03
N SER A 101 -7.63 11.14 1.68
CA SER A 101 -7.24 12.53 1.43
C SER A 101 -7.30 13.41 2.69
N GLY A 102 -7.60 12.85 3.86
CA GLY A 102 -7.75 13.62 5.09
C GLY A 102 -8.90 14.61 5.01
N THR A 103 -10.09 14.16 4.61
CA THR A 103 -11.27 15.03 4.58
C THR A 103 -12.43 14.40 5.33
N SER A 104 -13.13 15.16 6.17
CA SER A 104 -14.44 14.80 6.72
C SER A 104 -15.27 16.07 6.88
N LYS A 105 -16.47 16.09 6.28
CA LYS A 105 -17.37 17.26 6.33
C LYS A 105 -18.08 17.38 7.66
N GLU A 106 -18.36 16.22 8.28
CA GLU A 106 -19.22 16.12 9.45
C GLU A 106 -18.42 16.07 10.76
N ARG A 107 -17.12 15.76 10.66
CA ARG A 107 -16.14 15.76 11.77
C ARG A 107 -14.78 16.32 11.32
N PRO A 108 -14.69 17.59 10.88
CA PRO A 108 -13.43 18.16 10.44
C PRO A 108 -12.36 18.17 11.54
N GLU A 109 -12.76 18.38 12.79
CA GLU A 109 -11.86 18.40 13.96
C GLU A 109 -11.16 17.06 14.22
N LEU A 110 -11.79 15.93 13.85
CA LEU A 110 -11.22 14.58 14.08
C LEU A 110 -10.29 14.12 12.95
N VAL A 111 -10.20 14.86 11.84
CA VAL A 111 -9.36 14.48 10.69
C VAL A 111 -7.88 14.51 11.07
N ASP A 112 -7.48 15.53 11.82
CA ASP A 112 -6.10 15.74 12.25
C ASP A 112 -5.82 15.17 13.65
N GLU A 113 -6.83 14.60 14.31
CA GLU A 113 -6.69 14.00 15.63
C GLU A 113 -6.15 12.57 15.56
N ALA A 114 -5.10 12.31 16.33
CA ALA A 114 -4.59 10.96 16.50
C ALA A 114 -5.50 10.16 17.45
N ILE A 115 -6.24 9.20 16.92
CA ILE A 115 -7.17 8.34 17.64
C ILE A 115 -6.64 6.89 17.71
N PRO A 116 -7.04 6.09 18.71
CA PRO A 116 -6.63 4.68 18.78
C PRO A 116 -7.28 3.90 17.63
N LEU A 117 -6.46 3.38 16.72
CA LEU A 117 -6.90 2.62 15.55
C LEU A 117 -6.25 1.24 15.55
N SER A 118 -7.04 0.25 15.15
CA SER A 118 -6.58 -1.10 14.86
C SER A 118 -6.99 -1.51 13.45
N ALA A 119 -6.07 -2.06 12.67
CA ALA A 119 -6.32 -2.60 11.35
C ALA A 119 -5.97 -4.08 11.31
N ARG A 120 -6.91 -4.92 10.86
CA ARG A 120 -6.73 -6.35 10.68
C ARG A 120 -6.83 -6.73 9.21
N ILE A 121 -5.81 -7.44 8.72
CA ILE A 121 -5.74 -8.00 7.36
C ILE A 121 -5.71 -9.51 7.49
N ASP A 122 -6.77 -10.21 7.09
CA ASP A 122 -6.89 -11.64 7.39
C ASP A 122 -5.93 -12.53 6.58
N VAL A 123 -5.64 -12.14 5.33
CA VAL A 123 -4.78 -12.93 4.42
C VAL A 123 -3.82 -12.00 3.70
N LEU A 124 -2.72 -11.63 4.35
CA LEU A 124 -1.62 -10.87 3.76
C LEU A 124 -0.52 -11.82 3.28
N PRO A 125 -0.16 -11.83 1.98
CA PRO A 125 0.99 -12.58 1.50
C PRO A 125 2.28 -11.84 1.84
N VAL A 126 3.13 -12.42 2.68
CA VAL A 126 4.39 -11.84 3.15
C VAL A 126 5.56 -12.58 2.51
N ARG A 127 5.94 -12.17 1.30
CA ARG A 127 7.05 -12.76 0.54
C ARG A 127 8.41 -12.14 0.90
N GLY A 128 8.71 -12.09 2.19
CA GLY A 128 9.91 -11.47 2.74
C GLY A 128 10.29 -11.95 4.14
N GLY A 129 9.55 -12.94 4.68
CA GLY A 129 9.67 -13.36 6.08
C GLY A 129 8.86 -12.45 7.01
N GLU A 130 8.47 -13.01 8.16
CA GLU A 130 7.68 -12.33 9.18
C GLU A 130 8.39 -11.09 9.74
N GLU A 131 9.72 -11.13 9.89
CA GLU A 131 10.56 -10.00 10.33
C GLU A 131 10.37 -8.73 9.47
N MET A 132 9.94 -8.89 8.22
CA MET A 132 9.66 -7.76 7.35
C MET A 132 8.46 -6.94 7.84
N LEU A 133 7.47 -7.56 8.50
CA LEU A 133 6.32 -6.85 9.05
C LEU A 133 6.78 -5.85 10.10
N GLU A 134 7.61 -6.30 11.05
CA GLU A 134 8.16 -5.46 12.11
C GLU A 134 9.07 -4.36 11.57
N ARG A 135 9.96 -4.68 10.62
CA ARG A 135 10.85 -3.67 10.01
C ARG A 135 10.12 -2.58 9.22
N VAL A 136 8.92 -2.87 8.74
CA VAL A 136 8.14 -1.95 7.90
C VAL A 136 7.08 -1.19 8.70
N PHE A 137 6.39 -1.84 9.64
CA PHE A 137 5.36 -1.18 10.44
C PHE A 137 5.87 -0.67 11.79
N GLY A 138 6.89 -1.31 12.38
CA GLY A 138 7.47 -0.90 13.65
C GLY A 138 8.00 0.55 13.66
N PRO A 139 8.81 0.98 12.66
CA PRO A 139 9.29 2.37 12.60
C PRO A 139 8.19 3.42 12.45
N LEU A 140 7.00 3.03 11.98
CA LEU A 140 5.83 3.91 11.87
C LEU A 140 5.06 4.05 13.18
N GLY A 141 5.42 3.27 14.21
CA GLY A 141 4.80 3.30 15.54
C GLY A 141 3.70 2.27 15.75
N TYR A 142 3.54 1.30 14.84
CA TYR A 142 2.56 0.22 15.02
C TYR A 142 3.06 -0.85 15.98
N SER A 143 2.17 -1.32 16.85
CA SER A 143 2.28 -2.67 17.40
C SER A 143 1.79 -3.66 16.35
N VAL A 144 2.61 -4.66 16.06
CA VAL A 144 2.32 -5.67 15.03
C VAL A 144 2.09 -7.01 15.72
N ALA A 145 0.97 -7.65 15.41
CA ALA A 145 0.74 -9.05 15.73
C ALA A 145 0.48 -9.81 14.43
N ALA A 146 1.21 -10.90 14.22
CA ALA A 146 1.10 -11.71 13.02
C ALA A 146 0.85 -13.18 13.39
N THR A 147 -0.06 -13.82 12.67
CA THR A 147 -0.29 -15.26 12.77
C THR A 147 -0.11 -15.87 11.39
N ARG A 148 0.91 -16.74 11.27
CA ARG A 148 1.19 -17.48 10.04
C ARG A 148 0.22 -18.64 9.87
N HIS A 149 -0.18 -18.90 8.62
CA HIS A 149 -1.07 -20.01 8.29
C HIS A 149 -0.33 -21.17 7.61
N PRO A 150 -0.64 -22.43 7.98
CA PRO A 150 -0.12 -23.60 7.27
C PRO A 150 -0.67 -23.65 5.84
N LEU A 151 0.02 -24.35 4.94
CA LEU A 151 -0.49 -24.57 3.59
C LEU A 151 -1.78 -25.40 3.60
N ASP A 152 -1.82 -26.42 4.46
CA ASP A 152 -2.98 -27.30 4.65
C ASP A 152 -2.94 -27.92 6.05
N GLU A 153 -4.01 -27.76 6.82
CA GLU A 153 -4.14 -28.33 8.17
C GLU A 153 -4.17 -29.87 8.15
N GLN A 154 -4.62 -30.49 7.06
CA GLN A 154 -4.69 -31.95 6.89
C GLN A 154 -3.36 -32.55 6.43
N PHE A 155 -2.46 -31.73 5.88
CA PHE A 155 -1.13 -32.14 5.41
C PHE A 155 -0.01 -31.29 6.04
N PRO A 156 0.26 -31.43 7.35
CA PRO A 156 1.28 -30.62 8.04
C PRO A 156 2.69 -30.72 7.45
N ASP A 157 3.02 -31.85 6.82
CA ASP A 157 4.32 -32.09 6.16
C ASP A 157 4.59 -31.14 4.98
N TRP A 158 3.55 -30.48 4.44
CA TRP A 158 3.71 -29.46 3.39
C TRP A 158 4.28 -28.15 3.95
N GLY A 159 4.20 -27.97 5.28
CA GLY A 159 4.75 -26.82 5.99
C GLY A 159 3.90 -25.56 5.87
N GLU A 160 4.56 -24.45 6.16
CA GLU A 160 3.90 -23.16 6.35
C GLU A 160 3.74 -22.35 5.06
N GLY A 161 2.57 -21.74 4.87
CA GLY A 161 2.30 -20.87 3.74
C GLY A 161 3.00 -19.51 3.86
N PRO A 162 2.99 -18.69 2.78
CA PRO A 162 3.46 -17.31 2.83
C PRO A 162 2.38 -16.34 3.35
N TYR A 163 1.26 -16.82 3.90
CA TYR A 163 0.10 -16.01 4.28
C TYR A 163 0.01 -15.80 5.77
N TYR A 164 -0.33 -14.58 6.16
CA TYR A 164 -0.44 -14.16 7.55
C TYR A 164 -1.75 -13.43 7.78
N SER A 165 -2.38 -13.66 8.93
CA SER A 165 -3.29 -12.67 9.51
C SER A 165 -2.47 -11.65 10.28
N VAL A 166 -2.62 -10.37 9.95
CA VAL A 166 -1.85 -9.28 10.56
C VAL A 166 -2.80 -8.30 11.22
N GLU A 167 -2.51 -7.99 12.48
CA GLU A 167 -3.16 -6.95 13.26
C GLU A 167 -2.14 -5.84 13.54
N LEU A 168 -2.57 -4.60 13.30
CA LEU A 168 -1.76 -3.40 13.42
C LEU A 168 -2.48 -2.43 14.35
N GLU A 169 -1.87 -2.05 15.45
CA GLU A 169 -2.46 -1.10 16.41
C GLU A 169 -1.58 0.13 16.56
N GLN A 170 -2.20 1.31 16.46
CA GLN A 170 -1.50 2.59 16.64
C GLN A 170 -2.48 3.72 16.99
N LYS A 171 -1.99 4.72 17.73
CA LYS A 171 -2.66 6.01 17.86
C LYS A 171 -2.22 6.92 16.70
N THR A 172 -3.08 7.12 15.70
CA THR A 172 -2.77 7.89 14.47
C THR A 172 -4.07 8.43 13.86
N THR A 173 -3.96 9.22 12.78
CA THR A 173 -5.13 9.68 12.03
C THR A 173 -5.62 8.59 11.07
N VAL A 174 -6.91 8.61 10.72
CA VAL A 174 -7.48 7.66 9.76
C VAL A 174 -6.81 7.80 8.39
N SER A 175 -6.50 9.03 7.97
CA SER A 175 -5.81 9.30 6.70
C SER A 175 -4.44 8.63 6.67
N GLN A 176 -3.64 8.81 7.72
CA GLN A 176 -2.29 8.25 7.80
C GLN A 176 -2.31 6.71 7.83
N LEU A 177 -3.20 6.10 8.62
CA LEU A 177 -3.39 4.64 8.60
C LEU A 177 -3.72 4.13 7.20
N LEU A 178 -4.67 4.76 6.50
CA LEU A 178 -5.05 4.36 5.15
C LEU A 178 -3.92 4.57 4.14
N GLN A 179 -3.10 5.61 4.28
CA GLN A 179 -1.92 5.85 3.45
C GLN A 179 -0.86 4.76 3.64
N HIS A 180 -0.55 4.42 4.90
CA HIS A 180 0.36 3.33 5.23
C HIS A 180 -0.14 2.01 4.62
N LEU A 181 -1.40 1.63 4.85
CA LEU A 181 -1.98 0.41 4.28
C LEU A 181 -1.97 0.41 2.75
N TYR A 182 -2.32 1.53 2.12
CA TYR A 182 -2.34 1.68 0.67
C TYR A 182 -0.96 1.41 0.05
N VAL A 183 0.10 1.97 0.62
CA VAL A 183 1.48 1.82 0.12
C VAL A 183 2.09 0.47 0.50
N LEU A 184 1.86 -0.01 1.72
CA LEU A 184 2.60 -1.13 2.29
C LEU A 184 2.02 -2.50 1.97
N ILE A 185 0.71 -2.66 1.79
CA ILE A 185 0.12 -3.96 1.41
C ILE A 185 0.78 -4.54 0.13
N PRO A 186 0.94 -3.79 -0.98
CA PRO A 186 1.62 -4.29 -2.17
C PRO A 186 3.10 -4.64 -1.97
N VAL A 187 3.76 -4.01 -0.99
CA VAL A 187 5.17 -4.22 -0.70
C VAL A 187 5.40 -5.65 -0.20
N PHE A 188 4.52 -6.18 0.64
CA PHE A 188 4.64 -7.55 1.17
C PHE A 188 4.40 -8.62 0.09
N ASP A 189 3.39 -8.44 -0.75
CA ASP A 189 3.03 -9.36 -1.84
C ASP A 189 4.19 -9.50 -2.85
N GLY A 190 4.84 -8.39 -3.19
CA GLY A 190 5.96 -8.34 -4.13
C GLY A 190 5.58 -8.65 -5.59
N LYS A 191 4.28 -8.84 -5.86
CA LYS A 191 3.68 -9.01 -7.18
C LYS A 191 2.60 -7.93 -7.35
N LYS A 192 2.56 -7.26 -8.52
CA LYS A 192 1.43 -6.42 -8.93
C LYS A 192 0.78 -7.04 -10.16
N HIS A 193 -0.55 -7.04 -10.20
CA HIS A 193 -1.36 -7.69 -11.25
C HIS A 193 -1.72 -6.76 -12.40
N TYR A 194 -1.21 -5.52 -12.40
CA TYR A 194 -1.39 -4.53 -13.44
C TYR A 194 -0.04 -3.95 -13.87
N TYR A 195 -0.03 -3.34 -15.06
CA TYR A 195 1.14 -2.65 -15.57
C TYR A 195 1.47 -1.42 -14.71
N ILE A 196 2.70 -1.37 -14.20
CA ILE A 196 3.20 -0.24 -13.42
C ILE A 196 3.84 0.78 -14.37
N GLY A 197 3.24 1.97 -14.44
CA GLY A 197 3.76 3.12 -15.18
C GLY A 197 4.43 4.18 -14.30
N PRO A 198 4.90 5.28 -14.92
CA PRO A 198 5.43 6.45 -14.20
C PRO A 198 4.43 7.09 -13.23
N ASP A 199 3.13 6.98 -13.50
CA ASP A 199 2.05 7.45 -12.62
C ASP A 199 2.08 6.80 -11.23
N GLU A 200 2.64 5.59 -11.14
CA GLU A 200 2.78 4.88 -9.87
C GLU A 200 3.82 5.51 -8.95
N VAL A 201 4.83 6.19 -9.52
CA VAL A 201 5.81 6.96 -8.75
C VAL A 201 5.13 8.14 -8.09
N GLU A 202 4.32 8.89 -8.84
CA GLU A 202 3.58 10.04 -8.30
C GLU A 202 2.60 9.60 -7.20
N LYS A 203 1.92 8.45 -7.37
CA LYS A 203 1.07 7.89 -6.30
C LYS A 203 1.85 7.48 -5.06
N LEU A 204 3.06 6.92 -5.23
CA LEU A 204 3.91 6.56 -4.10
C LEU A 204 4.31 7.81 -3.31
N LEU A 205 4.78 8.84 -4.00
CA LEU A 205 5.22 10.09 -3.38
C LEU A 205 4.04 10.80 -2.71
N ALA A 206 2.92 11.00 -3.41
CA ALA A 206 1.75 11.66 -2.86
C ALA A 206 1.09 10.93 -1.65
N LYS A 207 1.39 9.64 -1.44
CA LYS A 207 0.91 8.86 -0.28
C LYS A 207 2.02 8.51 0.72
N GLY A 208 3.25 8.86 0.39
CA GLY A 208 4.46 8.64 1.16
C GLY A 208 5.10 9.92 1.69
N GLU A 209 4.71 11.09 1.19
CA GLU A 209 5.33 12.40 1.45
C GLU A 209 5.60 12.67 2.93
N SER A 210 4.65 12.32 3.82
CA SER A 210 4.75 12.62 5.25
C SER A 210 5.57 11.62 6.07
N TRP A 211 6.03 10.49 5.51
CA TRP A 211 6.64 9.41 6.31
C TRP A 211 7.68 8.57 5.60
N LEU A 212 7.63 8.47 4.26
CA LEU A 212 8.46 7.55 3.48
C LEU A 212 9.90 8.05 3.35
N SER A 213 10.12 9.37 3.31
CA SER A 213 11.44 10.00 3.29
C SER A 213 12.26 9.63 4.54
N ASP A 214 11.60 9.62 5.70
CA ASP A 214 12.21 9.34 7.01
C ASP A 214 12.26 7.84 7.35
N HIS A 215 11.59 7.00 6.56
CA HIS A 215 11.49 5.58 6.86
C HIS A 215 12.82 4.84 6.65
N PRO A 216 13.34 4.05 7.62
CA PRO A 216 14.62 3.34 7.47
C PRO A 216 14.61 2.35 6.30
N GLU A 217 13.46 1.74 6.04
CA GLU A 217 13.23 0.84 4.90
C GLU A 217 12.81 1.53 3.59
N LYS A 218 12.95 2.86 3.43
CA LYS A 218 12.48 3.61 2.24
C LYS A 218 12.92 3.01 0.92
N ALA A 219 14.17 2.56 0.84
CA ALA A 219 14.72 1.90 -0.34
C ALA A 219 14.04 0.54 -0.61
N THR A 220 13.78 -0.26 0.42
CA THR A 220 13.11 -1.56 0.31
C THR A 220 11.66 -1.40 -0.10
N ILE A 221 10.94 -0.48 0.55
CA ILE A 221 9.54 -0.14 0.26
C ILE A 221 9.41 0.32 -1.19
N THR A 222 10.20 1.31 -1.60
CA THR A 222 10.18 1.87 -2.97
C THR A 222 10.46 0.80 -4.02
N ARG A 223 11.49 -0.04 -3.81
CA ARG A 223 11.84 -1.14 -4.71
C ARG A 223 10.70 -2.14 -4.88
N ARG A 224 10.07 -2.56 -3.78
CA ARG A 224 9.01 -3.59 -3.83
C ARG A 224 7.70 -3.00 -4.35
N TYR A 225 7.36 -1.76 -3.98
CA TYR A 225 6.18 -1.06 -4.47
C TYR A 225 6.21 -0.88 -6.00
N LEU A 226 7.37 -0.54 -6.58
CA LEU A 226 7.53 -0.35 -8.02
C LEU A 226 7.90 -1.64 -8.77
N ALA A 227 7.60 -2.82 -8.18
CA ALA A 227 7.93 -4.16 -8.68
C ALA A 227 9.36 -4.28 -9.24
N LYS A 228 10.32 -3.68 -8.55
CA LYS A 228 11.76 -3.71 -8.87
C LYS A 228 12.12 -3.10 -10.24
N ARG A 229 11.26 -2.25 -10.83
CA ARG A 229 11.57 -1.51 -12.06
C ARG A 229 12.60 -0.41 -11.78
N GLN A 230 13.87 -0.72 -12.07
CA GLN A 230 15.03 0.11 -11.70
C GLN A 230 14.93 1.58 -12.12
N SER A 231 14.38 1.86 -13.30
CA SER A 231 14.17 3.23 -13.78
C SER A 231 13.22 4.02 -12.88
N LEU A 232 12.07 3.45 -12.52
CA LEU A 232 11.07 4.07 -11.66
C LEU A 232 11.59 4.18 -10.22
N VAL A 233 12.28 3.15 -9.73
CA VAL A 233 12.89 3.16 -8.39
C VAL A 233 13.91 4.28 -8.27
N ARG A 234 14.80 4.45 -9.25
CA ARG A 234 15.80 5.52 -9.24
C ARG A 234 15.14 6.89 -9.26
N GLN A 235 14.08 7.06 -10.05
CA GLN A 235 13.30 8.30 -10.09
C GLN A 235 12.66 8.63 -8.74
N ALA A 236 12.02 7.65 -8.09
CA ALA A 236 11.37 7.83 -6.81
C ALA A 236 12.38 8.13 -5.69
N LEU A 237 13.48 7.38 -5.62
CA LEU A 237 14.51 7.58 -4.59
C LEU A 237 15.25 8.91 -4.75
N ALA A 238 15.47 9.40 -5.97
CA ALA A 238 16.07 10.72 -6.17
C ALA A 238 15.22 11.82 -5.53
N ARG A 239 13.90 11.80 -5.78
CA ARG A 239 12.98 12.80 -5.21
C ARG A 239 12.85 12.72 -3.70
N LEU A 240 12.83 11.51 -3.12
CA LEU A 240 12.78 11.34 -1.66
C LEU A 240 14.05 11.88 -0.97
N VAL A 241 15.20 11.87 -1.65
CA VAL A 241 16.45 12.45 -1.13
C VAL A 241 16.45 13.97 -1.28
N ASP A 242 15.92 14.50 -2.38
CA ASP A 242 15.77 15.93 -2.57
C ASP A 242 14.82 16.54 -1.52
N GLU A 243 13.71 15.87 -1.20
CA GLU A 243 12.78 16.25 -0.12
C GLU A 243 13.43 16.20 1.27
N GLU A 244 14.26 15.19 1.55
CA GLU A 244 15.02 15.08 2.81
C GLU A 244 15.98 16.27 2.97
N ALA A 245 16.68 16.67 1.90
CA ALA A 245 17.56 17.83 1.90
C ALA A 245 16.80 19.15 2.15
N GLU A 246 15.64 19.35 1.51
CA GLU A 246 14.81 20.55 1.70
C GLU A 246 14.18 20.64 3.10
N SER A 247 13.78 19.51 3.69
CA SER A 247 13.20 19.47 5.05
C SER A 247 14.20 19.74 6.16
N SER A 248 15.50 19.62 5.87
CA SER A 248 16.61 19.83 6.82
C SER A 248 17.17 21.25 6.84
N ASP A 249 16.66 22.17 6.01
CA ASP A 249 17.12 23.56 5.93
C ASP A 249 16.40 24.47 6.95
N ASP A 250 16.60 24.20 8.24
CA ASP A 250 16.35 25.17 9.31
C ASP A 250 17.66 25.96 9.55
N GLY A 251 17.95 26.92 8.64
CA GLY A 251 18.72 28.12 8.96
C GLY A 251 20.24 28.12 8.71
N LEU A 252 20.71 27.77 7.50
CA LEU A 252 22.05 28.17 7.04
C LEU A 252 22.03 28.69 5.59
N ALA A 253 22.59 29.88 5.40
CA ALA A 253 22.72 30.60 4.13
C ALA A 253 23.37 29.74 3.01
N PRO A 254 23.11 30.03 1.72
CA PRO A 254 23.46 29.14 0.62
C PRO A 254 24.98 29.10 0.42
N ASP A 255 25.60 27.96 0.70
CA ASP A 255 27.00 27.71 0.37
C ASP A 255 27.11 27.08 -1.03
N GLU A 256 28.13 27.50 -1.76
CA GLU A 256 28.30 27.31 -3.20
C GLU A 256 28.35 25.82 -3.60
N ALA A 257 27.57 25.47 -4.62
CA ALA A 257 27.56 24.12 -5.20
C ALA A 257 28.93 23.73 -5.78
N PRO A 258 29.51 22.58 -5.40
CA PRO A 258 30.66 22.04 -6.12
C PRO A 258 30.19 21.47 -7.47
N SER A 259 30.83 21.96 -8.54
CA SER A 259 30.62 21.46 -9.89
C SER A 259 31.14 20.03 -10.03
N PHE A 260 30.24 19.07 -10.28
CA PHE A 260 30.62 17.74 -10.72
C PHE A 260 30.92 17.76 -12.22
N PRO A 261 32.03 17.16 -12.70
CA PRO A 261 32.30 17.08 -14.12
C PRO A 261 31.22 16.22 -14.80
N ARG A 262 30.61 16.76 -15.87
CA ARG A 262 29.70 16.01 -16.75
C ARG A 262 30.45 14.81 -17.31
N SER A 263 30.04 13.59 -16.95
CA SER A 263 30.54 12.39 -17.64
C SER A 263 30.07 12.46 -19.09
N GLU A 264 31.01 12.37 -20.03
CA GLU A 264 30.72 12.26 -21.46
C GLU A 264 29.78 11.07 -21.69
N ARG A 265 28.70 11.33 -22.43
CA ARG A 265 27.71 10.31 -22.79
C ARG A 265 28.38 9.37 -23.80
N GLU A 266 28.55 8.10 -23.45
CA GLU A 266 28.94 7.10 -24.45
C GLU A 266 27.84 7.02 -25.52
N LEU A 267 28.24 7.20 -26.78
CA LEU A 267 27.36 7.20 -27.94
C LEU A 267 26.67 5.83 -28.09
N SER A 268 25.37 5.85 -28.38
CA SER A 268 24.61 4.63 -28.60
C SER A 268 25.05 3.94 -29.91
N LEU A 269 24.90 2.61 -29.97
CA LEU A 269 25.17 1.81 -31.18
C LEU A 269 24.37 2.27 -32.42
N HIS A 270 23.24 2.96 -32.21
CA HIS A 270 22.44 3.54 -33.29
C HIS A 270 23.09 4.80 -33.88
N GLU A 271 23.66 5.66 -33.03
CA GLU A 271 24.39 6.87 -33.46
C GLU A 271 25.70 6.51 -34.15
N GLN A 272 26.39 5.47 -33.70
CA GLN A 272 27.60 4.94 -34.37
C GLN A 272 27.29 4.43 -35.79
N ARG A 273 26.11 3.82 -36.01
CA ARG A 273 25.72 3.29 -37.33
C ARG A 273 25.30 4.37 -38.33
N LEU A 274 24.75 5.49 -37.85
CA LEU A 274 24.40 6.64 -38.69
C LEU A 274 25.65 7.37 -39.22
N GLY A 275 26.75 7.36 -38.46
CA GLY A 275 28.02 7.96 -38.88
C GLY A 275 28.86 7.11 -39.85
N SER A 276 28.55 5.81 -39.99
CA SER A 276 29.31 4.87 -40.82
C SER A 276 28.77 4.68 -42.25
N VAL A 277 27.74 5.45 -42.64
CA VAL A 277 27.22 5.44 -44.03
C VAL A 277 27.65 6.74 -44.72
N LEU A 278 28.79 6.66 -45.40
CA LEU A 278 29.19 7.55 -46.50
C LEU A 278 29.25 6.72 -47.79
#